data_AF-A0A2M7N774-F1
#
_entry.id   AF-A0A2M7N774-F1
#
_cell.length_a   1.000
_cell.length_b   1.000
_cell.length_c   1.000
_cell.angle_alpha   90.00
_cell.angle_beta   90.00
_cell.angle_gamma   90.00
#
_symmetry.space_group_name_H-M   'P 1'
#
loop_
_entity.id
_entity.type
_entity.pdbx_description
1 polymer ?
#
loop_
_entity_poly.entity_id
_entity_poly.type
_entity_poly.pdbx_seq_one_letter_code
_entity_poly.pdbx_strand_id
1 'polypeptide(L)'
;FKKYNKEISLNHANDIIEWCNAHTYYVQLLCNRTFEVTEKKLKEETWKKQAFLLLKEQEDVFFSIRSMLTKPQWQLLKAIAHEGIVFMPTSNLFLSKYGLGTSATVIRSLKSLKSYQLIYEEFDENGKKYYSVYDLFFQRWVEGK
;
A
#
# COMPACT_ATOMS: atom_id res chain seq x y z
N PHE A 1 -20.28 -15.10 6.09
CA PHE A 1 -19.91 -16.53 6.05
C PHE A 1 -20.98 -17.43 6.68
N LYS A 2 -21.05 -17.57 8.02
CA LYS A 2 -21.97 -18.52 8.71
C LYS A 2 -23.44 -18.49 8.24
N LYS A 3 -24.04 -17.30 8.11
CA LYS A 3 -25.43 -17.12 7.64
C LYS A 3 -25.71 -17.77 6.27
N TYR A 4 -24.70 -17.86 5.41
CA TYR A 4 -24.81 -18.37 4.04
C TYR A 4 -24.18 -19.76 3.87
N ASN A 5 -23.99 -20.51 4.97
CA ASN A 5 -23.33 -21.81 4.96
C ASN A 5 -21.92 -21.81 4.34
N LYS A 6 -21.22 -20.66 4.46
CA LYS A 6 -19.82 -20.50 4.08
C LYS A 6 -18.94 -20.43 5.32
N GLU A 7 -17.71 -20.88 5.21
CA GLU A 7 -16.71 -20.91 6.28
C GLU A 7 -15.46 -20.10 5.92
N ILE A 8 -14.93 -19.39 6.92
CA ILE A 8 -13.63 -18.74 6.90
C ILE A 8 -12.91 -19.14 8.18
N SER A 9 -11.66 -19.57 8.09
CA SER A 9 -10.84 -19.87 9.27
C SER A 9 -10.38 -18.56 9.91
N LEU A 10 -10.09 -18.61 11.21
CA LEU A 10 -9.54 -17.44 11.92
C LEU A 10 -8.22 -16.99 11.28
N ASN A 11 -7.37 -17.94 10.86
CA ASN A 11 -6.11 -17.64 10.17
C ASN A 11 -6.34 -16.84 8.90
N HIS A 12 -7.24 -17.28 8.00
CA HIS A 12 -7.51 -16.53 6.77
C HIS A 12 -8.13 -15.15 7.04
N ALA A 13 -8.96 -15.02 8.08
CA ALA A 13 -9.50 -13.72 8.46
C ALA A 13 -8.40 -12.77 8.94
N ASN A 14 -7.47 -13.27 9.77
CA ASN A 14 -6.31 -12.50 10.23
C ASN A 14 -5.39 -12.13 9.07
N ASP A 15 -5.09 -13.08 8.17
CA ASP A 15 -4.26 -12.81 6.98
C ASP A 15 -4.82 -11.67 6.13
N ILE A 16 -6.15 -11.64 5.93
CA ILE A 16 -6.83 -10.57 5.18
C ILE A 16 -6.72 -9.23 5.95
N ILE A 17 -6.93 -9.24 7.27
CA ILE A 17 -6.84 -8.03 8.09
C ILE A 17 -5.43 -7.45 8.07
N GLU A 18 -4.41 -8.29 8.25
CA GLU A 18 -3.01 -7.92 8.22
C GLU A 18 -2.59 -7.41 6.83
N TRP A 19 -2.99 -8.10 5.75
CA TRP A 19 -2.73 -7.64 4.39
C TRP A 19 -3.38 -6.28 4.11
N CYS A 20 -4.55 -6.01 4.70
CA CYS A 20 -5.24 -4.72 4.62
C CYS A 20 -4.77 -3.67 5.64
N ASN A 21 -3.72 -3.93 6.43
CA ASN A 21 -3.26 -3.07 7.55
C ASN A 21 -4.41 -2.63 8.47
N ALA A 22 -5.41 -3.51 8.68
CA ALA A 22 -6.64 -3.24 9.44
C ALA A 22 -7.48 -2.02 8.99
N HIS A 23 -7.18 -1.43 7.82
CA HIS A 23 -7.99 -0.33 7.29
C HIS A 23 -9.36 -0.84 6.85
N THR A 24 -10.41 -0.30 7.48
CA THR A 24 -11.79 -0.80 7.38
C THR A 24 -12.29 -0.90 5.94
N TYR A 25 -12.01 0.10 5.10
CA TYR A 25 -12.38 0.09 3.68
C TYR A 25 -11.78 -1.11 2.93
N TYR A 26 -10.47 -1.31 3.02
CA TYR A 26 -9.76 -2.37 2.30
C TYR A 26 -10.16 -3.76 2.83
N VAL A 27 -10.30 -3.91 4.15
CA VAL A 27 -10.76 -5.16 4.78
C VAL A 27 -12.15 -5.52 4.29
N GLN A 28 -13.08 -4.56 4.29
CA GLN A 28 -14.45 -4.79 3.84
C GLN A 28 -14.49 -5.14 2.35
N LEU A 29 -13.77 -4.40 1.50
CA LEU A 29 -13.72 -4.64 0.06
C LEU A 29 -13.18 -6.04 -0.25
N LEU A 30 -12.04 -6.43 0.31
CA LEU A 30 -11.45 -7.74 0.08
C LEU A 30 -12.30 -8.87 0.66
N CYS A 31 -12.86 -8.70 1.86
CA CYS A 31 -13.80 -9.65 2.45
C CYS A 31 -15.03 -9.86 1.57
N ASN A 32 -15.60 -8.79 1.01
CA ASN A 32 -16.78 -8.88 0.15
C ASN A 32 -16.49 -9.66 -1.14
N ARG A 33 -15.40 -9.32 -1.84
CA ARG A 33 -14.96 -10.04 -3.06
C ARG A 33 -14.70 -11.51 -2.77
N THR A 34 -14.00 -11.78 -1.66
CA THR A 34 -13.67 -13.13 -1.23
C THR A 34 -14.92 -13.93 -0.85
N PHE A 35 -15.87 -13.31 -0.16
CA PHE A 35 -17.13 -13.93 0.22
C PHE A 35 -17.99 -14.28 -1.00
N GLU A 36 -18.02 -13.41 -2.01
CA GLU A 36 -18.78 -13.61 -3.25
C GLU A 36 -18.36 -14.89 -3.96
N VAL A 37 -17.04 -15.08 -4.16
CA VAL A 37 -16.48 -16.22 -4.90
C VAL A 37 -16.31 -17.49 -4.07
N THR A 38 -16.41 -17.41 -2.74
CA THR A 38 -16.30 -18.60 -1.88
C THR A 38 -17.58 -19.43 -1.99
N GLU A 39 -17.48 -20.72 -2.29
CA GLU A 39 -18.66 -21.59 -2.31
C GLU A 39 -19.00 -22.13 -0.92
N LYS A 40 -18.08 -22.87 -0.30
CA LYS A 40 -18.29 -23.53 1.01
C LYS A 40 -17.23 -23.15 2.03
N LYS A 41 -15.95 -23.36 1.73
CA LYS A 41 -14.83 -23.03 2.63
C LYS A 41 -13.83 -22.16 1.90
N LEU A 42 -13.48 -21.03 2.51
CA LEU A 42 -12.45 -20.15 1.97
C LEU A 42 -11.09 -20.85 1.98
N LYS A 43 -10.41 -20.83 0.84
CA LYS A 43 -9.01 -21.25 0.68
C LYS A 43 -8.10 -20.03 0.60
N GLU A 44 -6.85 -20.22 0.97
CA GLU A 44 -5.81 -19.18 0.89
C GLU A 44 -5.66 -18.62 -0.53
N GLU A 45 -5.56 -19.49 -1.53
CA GLU A 45 -5.45 -19.12 -2.94
C GLU A 45 -6.63 -18.26 -3.41
N THR A 46 -7.82 -18.48 -2.86
CA THR A 46 -9.03 -17.76 -3.25
C THR A 46 -8.95 -16.30 -2.85
N TRP A 47 -8.63 -15.98 -1.59
CA TRP A 47 -8.56 -14.59 -1.15
C TRP A 47 -7.33 -13.88 -1.74
N LYS A 48 -6.20 -14.57 -1.87
CA LYS A 48 -5.00 -14.02 -2.53
C LYS A 48 -5.27 -13.67 -3.99
N LYS A 49 -6.02 -14.53 -4.71
CA LYS A 49 -6.47 -14.22 -6.07
C LYS A 49 -7.36 -12.99 -6.12
N GLN A 50 -8.29 -12.83 -5.16
CA GLN A 50 -9.13 -11.62 -5.10
C GLN A 50 -8.30 -10.37 -4.79
N ALA A 51 -7.33 -10.44 -3.88
CA ALA A 51 -6.40 -9.35 -3.60
C ALA A 51 -5.61 -8.95 -4.86
N PHE A 52 -5.07 -9.93 -5.59
CA PHE A 52 -4.37 -9.67 -6.85
C PHE A 52 -5.27 -9.01 -7.91
N LEU A 53 -6.51 -9.48 -8.07
CA LEU A 53 -7.46 -8.88 -9.02
C LEU A 53 -7.76 -7.42 -8.67
N LEU A 54 -7.95 -7.10 -7.38
CA LEU A 54 -8.12 -5.72 -6.93
C LEU A 54 -6.91 -4.85 -7.29
N LEU A 55 -5.69 -5.35 -7.10
CA LEU A 55 -4.48 -4.61 -7.51
C LEU A 55 -4.41 -4.42 -9.04
N LYS A 56 -4.86 -5.40 -9.81
CA LYS A 56 -4.91 -5.31 -11.28
C LYS A 56 -5.94 -4.29 -11.76
N GLU A 57 -7.09 -4.21 -11.10
CA GLU A 57 -8.11 -3.20 -11.40
C GLU A 57 -7.61 -1.77 -11.16
N GLN A 58 -6.69 -1.56 -10.21
CA GLN A 58 -6.10 -0.25 -9.92
C GLN A 58 -4.84 0.05 -10.74
N GLU A 59 -4.32 -0.92 -11.50
CA GLU A 59 -3.01 -0.79 -12.16
C GLU A 59 -2.97 0.37 -13.18
N ASP A 60 -4.07 0.62 -13.91
CA ASP A 60 -4.16 1.75 -14.84
C ASP A 60 -4.09 3.11 -14.12
N VAL A 61 -4.69 3.21 -12.93
CA VAL A 61 -4.60 4.41 -12.08
C VAL A 61 -3.15 4.63 -11.65
N PHE A 62 -2.45 3.57 -11.26
CA PHE A 62 -1.04 3.65 -10.84
C PHE A 62 -0.11 4.01 -12.00
N PHE A 63 -0.39 3.53 -13.22
CA PHE A 63 0.34 3.96 -14.42
C PHE A 63 0.06 5.41 -14.81
N SER A 64 -1.16 5.90 -14.58
CA SER A 64 -1.49 7.31 -14.75
C SER A 64 -0.70 8.18 -13.76
N ILE A 65 -0.67 7.80 -12.48
CA ILE A 65 0.17 8.46 -11.45
C ILE A 65 1.64 8.45 -11.88
N ARG A 66 2.17 7.30 -12.32
CA ARG A 66 3.55 7.18 -12.81
C ARG A 66 3.85 8.19 -13.92
N SER A 67 2.92 8.38 -14.85
CA SER A 67 3.09 9.24 -16.03
C SER A 67 3.06 10.73 -15.68
N MET A 68 2.37 11.11 -14.60
CA MET A 68 2.32 12.50 -14.11
C MET A 68 3.54 12.90 -13.29
N LEU A 69 4.28 11.93 -12.75
CA LEU A 69 5.40 12.17 -11.86
C LEU A 69 6.73 12.20 -12.60
N THR A 70 7.59 13.15 -12.21
CA THR A 70 8.99 13.13 -12.63
C THR A 70 9.68 11.87 -12.10
N LYS A 71 10.79 11.45 -12.75
CA LYS A 71 11.56 10.27 -12.32
C LYS A 71 11.94 10.30 -10.83
N PRO A 72 12.46 11.41 -10.26
CA PRO A 72 12.78 11.47 -8.83
C PRO A 72 11.56 11.38 -7.91
N GLN A 73 10.43 11.99 -8.29
CA GLN A 73 9.19 11.91 -7.50
C GLN A 73 8.65 10.48 -7.47
N TRP A 74 8.62 9.79 -8.62
CA TRP A 74 8.19 8.41 -8.67
C TRP A 74 9.10 7.46 -7.89
N GLN A 75 10.42 7.62 -8.00
CA GLN A 75 11.36 6.79 -7.25
C GLN A 75 11.16 6.96 -5.74
N LEU A 76 10.97 8.19 -5.27
CA LEU A 76 10.67 8.45 -3.87
C LEU A 76 9.33 7.86 -3.44
N LEU A 77 8.28 8.02 -4.25
CA LEU A 77 6.95 7.48 -3.93
C LEU A 77 7.00 5.95 -3.76
N LYS A 78 7.67 5.24 -4.68
CA LYS A 78 7.88 3.80 -4.56
C LYS A 78 8.71 3.42 -3.34
N ALA A 79 9.76 4.19 -3.02
CA ALA A 79 10.60 3.93 -1.85
C ALA A 79 9.79 4.03 -0.55
N ILE A 80 8.94 5.06 -0.42
CA ILE A 80 8.04 5.24 0.73
C ILE A 80 7.03 4.09 0.79
N ALA A 81 6.44 3.70 -0.34
CA ALA A 81 5.53 2.56 -0.41
C ALA A 81 6.18 1.25 0.06
N HIS A 82 7.40 0.95 -0.39
CA HIS A 82 8.10 -0.28 0.00
C HIS A 82 8.45 -0.34 1.50
N GLU A 83 8.82 0.78 2.15
CA GLU A 83 9.10 0.78 3.59
C GLU A 83 7.80 0.80 4.43
N GLY A 84 6.68 1.21 3.84
CA GLY A 84 5.43 1.52 4.54
C GLY A 84 5.52 2.81 5.37
N ILE A 85 6.53 2.96 6.24
CA ILE A 85 6.75 4.11 7.12
C ILE A 85 8.20 4.59 7.01
N VAL A 86 8.41 5.88 6.73
CA VAL A 86 9.74 6.49 6.58
C VAL A 86 9.94 7.68 7.50
N PHE A 87 10.86 7.57 8.46
CA PHE A 87 11.18 8.65 9.41
C PHE A 87 12.24 9.64 8.89
N MET A 88 13.25 9.16 8.16
CA MET A 88 14.40 9.97 7.73
C MET A 88 14.59 9.88 6.21
N PRO A 89 13.67 10.49 5.42
CA PRO A 89 13.67 10.35 3.96
C PRO A 89 14.89 11.00 3.29
N THR A 90 15.65 11.84 4.00
CA THR A 90 16.88 12.48 3.50
C THR A 90 18.16 11.86 4.06
N SER A 91 18.06 10.79 4.87
CA SER A 91 19.25 10.12 5.40
C SER A 91 20.07 9.46 4.30
N ASN A 92 21.39 9.51 4.39
CA ASN A 92 22.27 8.86 3.41
C ASN A 92 21.94 7.36 3.23
N LEU A 93 21.54 6.68 4.31
CA LEU A 93 21.11 5.28 4.28
C LEU A 93 19.88 5.07 3.39
N PHE A 94 18.83 5.89 3.56
CA PHE A 94 17.62 5.78 2.75
C PHE A 94 17.87 6.18 1.30
N LEU A 95 18.65 7.26 1.08
CA LEU A 95 19.01 7.73 -0.25
C LEU A 95 19.79 6.66 -1.03
N SER A 96 20.78 6.01 -0.41
CA SER A 96 21.58 4.98 -1.05
C SER A 96 20.79 3.69 -1.27
N LYS A 97 19.97 3.25 -0.30
CA LYS A 97 19.13 2.04 -0.40
C LYS A 97 18.23 2.06 -1.64
N TYR A 98 17.64 3.21 -1.96
CA TYR A 98 16.70 3.35 -3.08
C TYR A 98 17.26 4.09 -4.30
N GLY A 99 18.57 4.40 -4.32
CA GLY A 99 19.20 5.12 -5.42
C GLY A 99 18.54 6.48 -5.70
N LEU A 100 18.17 7.20 -4.63
CA LEU A 100 17.53 8.50 -4.71
C LEU A 100 18.57 9.59 -4.97
N GLY A 101 18.11 10.74 -5.48
CA GLY A 101 18.96 11.90 -5.69
C GLY A 101 19.43 12.54 -4.37
N THR A 102 19.96 13.76 -4.48
CA THR A 102 20.40 14.53 -3.30
C THR A 102 19.25 14.80 -2.33
N SER A 103 19.60 15.11 -1.06
CA SER A 103 18.62 15.52 -0.05
C SER A 103 17.71 16.66 -0.53
N ALA A 104 18.25 17.65 -1.25
CA ALA A 104 17.48 18.76 -1.80
C ALA A 104 16.43 18.29 -2.84
N THR A 105 16.81 17.33 -3.69
CA THR A 105 15.87 16.71 -4.65
C THR A 105 14.77 15.95 -3.92
N VAL A 106 15.11 15.18 -2.89
CA VAL A 106 14.11 14.45 -2.10
C VAL A 106 13.16 15.38 -1.37
N ILE A 107 13.64 16.46 -0.75
CA ILE A 107 12.78 17.45 -0.09
C ILE A 107 11.78 18.07 -1.08
N ARG A 108 12.23 18.41 -2.29
CA ARG A 108 11.35 18.94 -3.34
C ARG A 108 10.31 17.91 -3.76
N SER A 109 10.71 16.65 -3.96
CA SER A 109 9.81 15.56 -4.30
C SER A 109 8.78 15.30 -3.20
N LEU A 110 9.19 15.29 -1.91
CA LEU A 110 8.26 15.17 -0.77
C LEU A 110 7.17 16.25 -0.82
N LYS A 111 7.57 17.51 -1.06
CA LYS A 111 6.61 18.63 -1.15
C LYS A 111 5.60 18.40 -2.29
N SER A 112 6.06 17.97 -3.46
CA SER A 112 5.18 17.65 -4.60
C SER A 112 4.25 16.48 -4.31
N LEU A 113 4.77 15.36 -3.81
CA LEU A 113 3.97 14.16 -3.51
C LEU A 113 2.91 14.43 -2.45
N LYS A 114 3.22 15.26 -1.43
CA LYS A 114 2.23 15.74 -0.46
C LYS A 114 1.17 16.62 -1.11
N SER A 115 1.56 17.56 -1.97
CA SER A 115 0.59 18.42 -2.66
C SER A 115 -0.36 17.65 -3.58
N TYR A 116 0.11 16.51 -4.11
CA TYR A 116 -0.71 15.60 -4.91
C TYR A 116 -1.50 14.59 -4.08
N GLN A 117 -1.42 14.67 -2.75
CA GLN A 117 -2.06 13.73 -1.82
C GLN A 117 -1.69 12.26 -2.11
N LEU A 118 -0.46 12.00 -2.54
CA LEU A 118 0.06 10.64 -2.74
C LEU A 118 0.76 10.10 -1.49
N ILE A 119 1.28 11.01 -0.66
CA ILE A 119 1.86 10.69 0.65
C ILE A 119 1.30 11.63 1.72
N TYR A 120 1.28 11.15 2.96
CA TYR A 120 1.04 11.96 4.15
C TYR A 120 2.28 12.06 5.02
N GLU A 121 2.23 12.98 5.97
CA GLU A 121 3.16 13.02 7.08
C GLU A 121 2.38 13.00 8.38
N GLU A 122 2.88 12.26 9.36
CA GLU A 122 2.31 12.15 10.70
C GLU A 122 3.41 12.05 11.75
N PHE A 123 3.03 11.96 13.02
CA PHE A 123 3.94 11.79 14.14
C PHE A 123 3.63 10.48 14.86
N ASP A 124 4.66 9.73 15.22
CA ASP A 124 4.50 8.56 16.09
C ASP A 124 4.21 8.98 17.54
N GLU A 125 4.02 8.00 18.42
CA GLU A 125 3.77 8.20 19.86
C GLU A 125 4.88 8.99 20.56
N ASN A 126 6.09 9.01 20.00
CA ASN A 126 7.25 9.73 20.53
C ASN A 126 7.41 11.13 19.91
N GLY A 127 6.45 11.58 19.08
CA GLY A 127 6.52 12.86 18.38
C GLY A 127 7.52 12.88 17.23
N LYS A 128 7.94 11.71 16.71
CA LYS A 128 8.85 11.62 15.57
C LYS A 128 8.05 11.63 14.27
N LYS A 129 8.36 12.59 13.42
CA LYS A 129 7.71 12.72 12.10
C LYS A 129 8.04 11.54 11.19
N TYR A 130 7.04 10.99 10.54
CA TYR A 130 7.17 9.96 9.52
C TYR A 130 6.36 10.29 8.26
N TYR A 131 6.65 9.58 7.17
CA TYR A 131 5.99 9.68 5.88
C TYR A 131 5.50 8.30 5.45
N SER A 132 4.32 8.24 4.83
CA SER A 132 3.73 7.02 4.27
C SER A 132 2.81 7.35 3.10
N VAL A 133 2.44 6.34 2.30
CA VAL A 133 1.52 6.49 1.18
C VAL A 133 0.07 6.43 1.65
N TYR A 134 -0.81 7.23 1.07
CA TYR A 134 -2.24 7.17 1.41
C TYR A 134 -2.91 5.87 0.95
N ASP A 135 -2.54 5.39 -0.24
CA ASP A 135 -3.21 4.24 -0.86
C ASP A 135 -2.48 2.93 -0.55
N LEU A 136 -3.12 2.07 0.24
CA LEU A 136 -2.62 0.75 0.56
C LEU A 136 -2.51 -0.16 -0.68
N PHE A 137 -3.42 -0.04 -1.65
CA PHE A 137 -3.33 -0.83 -2.86
C PHE A 137 -2.11 -0.43 -3.69
N PHE A 138 -1.77 0.86 -3.73
CA PHE A 138 -0.51 1.30 -4.32
C PHE A 138 0.69 0.66 -3.60
N GLN A 139 0.69 0.66 -2.26
CA GLN A 139 1.74 -0.02 -1.48
C GLN A 139 1.87 -1.50 -1.85
N ARG A 140 0.77 -2.26 -1.83
CA ARG A 140 0.78 -3.70 -2.14
C ARG A 140 1.15 -3.99 -3.60
N TRP A 141 0.76 -3.12 -4.53
CA TRP A 141 1.13 -3.24 -5.93
C TRP A 141 2.62 -3.00 -6.16
N VAL A 142 3.23 -2.07 -5.42
CA VAL A 142 4.67 -1.83 -5.45
C VAL A 142 5.44 -3.00 -4.81
N GLU A 143 4.96 -3.57 -3.70
CA GLU A 143 5.57 -4.76 -3.05
C GLU A 143 5.58 -6.00 -3.94
N GLY A 144 4.57 -6.15 -4.82
CA GLY A 144 4.45 -7.27 -5.74
C GLY A 144 5.29 -7.16 -7.03
N LYS A 145 6.10 -6.11 -7.20
CA LYS A 145 6.96 -5.87 -8.37
C LYS A 145 8.43 -5.80 -7.99
#